data_AF-A0A5B0CJB3-F1
#
_entry.id   AF-A0A5B0CJB3-F1
#
_cell.length_a   1.000
_cell.length_b   1.000
_cell.length_c   1.000
_cell.angle_alpha   90.00
_cell.angle_beta   90.00
_cell.angle_gamma   90.00
#
_symmetry.space_group_name_H-M   'P 1'
#
loop_
_entity.id
_entity.type
_entity.pdbx_description
1 polymer ?
#
loop_
_entity_poly.entity_id
_entity_poly.type
_entity_poly.pdbx_seq_one_letter_code
_entity_poly.pdbx_strand_id
1 'polypeptide(L)'
;MNLTVHQRTPSLGVIDGRGLPIRQVEYLRKVAGGPVETLITRQLYDVAGRLIEQWDPRLFEHAPKPNLATVHGLSGHPVKVDSVD
;
A
#
# COMPACT_ATOMS: atom_id res chain seq x y z
N MET A 1 -15.58 13.40 -27.73
CA MET A 1 -14.56 12.52 -27.13
C MET A 1 -15.29 11.46 -26.32
N ASN A 2 -15.00 10.18 -26.54
CA ASN A 2 -15.65 9.09 -25.81
C ASN A 2 -14.86 8.85 -24.50
N LEU A 3 -15.48 9.11 -23.36
CA LEU A 3 -14.86 8.86 -22.05
C LEU A 3 -14.97 7.37 -21.76
N THR A 4 -13.86 6.71 -21.42
CA THR A 4 -13.87 5.32 -20.96
C THR A 4 -13.65 5.26 -19.46
N VAL A 5 -14.12 4.18 -18.82
CA VAL A 5 -13.95 3.97 -17.38
C VAL A 5 -12.46 4.00 -17.00
N HIS A 6 -11.60 3.35 -17.81
CA HIS A 6 -10.17 3.21 -17.52
C HIS A 6 -9.30 4.38 -18.00
N GLN A 7 -9.88 5.45 -18.56
CA GLN A 7 -9.11 6.59 -19.01
C GLN A 7 -8.39 7.25 -17.83
N ARG A 8 -7.05 7.27 -17.88
CA ARG A 8 -6.16 7.83 -16.85
C ARG A 8 -6.28 7.13 -15.48
N THR A 9 -6.44 5.81 -15.47
CA THR A 9 -6.39 4.98 -14.24
C THR A 9 -5.28 3.93 -14.33
N PRO A 10 -3.99 4.33 -14.43
CA PRO A 10 -2.88 3.37 -14.46
C PRO A 10 -2.64 2.74 -13.08
N SER A 11 -2.08 1.54 -13.04
CA SER A 11 -1.47 1.01 -11.81
C SER A 11 -0.03 1.50 -11.70
N LEU A 12 0.34 2.06 -10.55
CA LEU A 12 1.67 2.63 -10.32
C LEU A 12 2.38 1.90 -9.16
N GLY A 13 3.58 1.39 -9.42
CA GLY A 13 4.48 0.89 -8.38
C GLY A 13 5.51 1.95 -7.99
N VAL A 14 5.70 2.16 -6.68
CA VAL A 14 6.67 3.11 -6.13
C VAL A 14 7.70 2.36 -5.30
N ILE A 15 8.98 2.60 -5.59
CA ILE A 15 10.12 2.01 -4.87
C ILE A 15 10.88 3.08 -4.10
N ASP A 16 11.51 2.70 -2.99
CA ASP A 16 12.49 3.54 -2.30
C ASP A 16 13.88 3.48 -2.95
N GLY A 17 14.85 4.22 -2.41
CA GLY A 17 16.24 4.22 -2.93
C GLY A 17 16.98 2.88 -2.80
N ARG A 18 16.40 1.89 -2.11
CA ARG A 18 16.91 0.52 -1.98
C ARG A 18 16.24 -0.43 -2.98
N GLY A 19 15.28 0.07 -3.77
CA GLY A 19 14.50 -0.74 -4.70
C GLY A 19 13.34 -1.49 -4.05
N LEU A 20 13.01 -1.21 -2.78
CA LEU A 20 11.92 -1.88 -2.08
C LEU A 20 10.58 -1.21 -2.41
N PRO A 21 9.51 -1.98 -2.70
CA PRO A 21 8.22 -1.42 -3.09
C PRO A 21 7.52 -0.80 -1.87
N ILE A 22 7.46 0.52 -1.80
CA ILE A 22 6.89 1.23 -0.65
C ILE A 22 5.43 1.62 -0.85
N ARG A 23 4.96 1.74 -2.10
CA ARG A 23 3.55 2.02 -2.40
C ARG A 23 3.11 1.35 -3.70
N GLN A 24 1.86 0.90 -3.71
CA GLN A 24 1.10 0.63 -4.92
C GLN A 24 -0.04 1.65 -4.97
N VAL A 25 -0.15 2.39 -6.06
CA VAL A 25 -1.23 3.35 -6.29
C VAL A 25 -2.11 2.84 -7.41
N GLU A 26 -3.38 2.64 -7.08
CA GLU A 26 -4.41 2.24 -8.03
C GLU A 26 -5.52 3.28 -8.06
N TYR A 27 -6.29 3.30 -9.15
CA TYR A 27 -7.35 4.27 -9.35
C TYR A 27 -8.65 3.55 -9.68
N LEU A 28 -9.66 3.75 -8.84
CA LEU A 28 -11.00 3.19 -9.04
C LEU A 28 -11.93 4.25 -9.62
N ARG A 29 -12.54 3.92 -10.76
CA ARG A 29 -13.65 4.69 -11.34
C ARG A 29 -14.80 3.73 -11.67
N LYS A 30 -16.00 4.03 -11.17
CA LYS A 30 -17.18 3.16 -11.34
C LYS A 30 -17.95 3.40 -12.64
N VAL A 31 -17.91 4.64 -13.17
CA VAL A 31 -18.66 5.06 -14.37
C VAL A 31 -17.76 5.94 -15.24
N ALA A 32 -17.85 5.82 -16.57
CA ALA A 32 -17.09 6.65 -17.50
C ALA A 32 -17.30 8.15 -17.23
N GLY A 33 -16.21 8.91 -17.10
CA GLY A 33 -16.26 10.33 -16.75
C GLY A 33 -16.62 10.64 -15.28
N GLY A 34 -16.90 9.63 -14.46
CA GLY A 34 -17.17 9.78 -13.02
C GLY A 34 -15.93 10.09 -12.18
N PRO A 35 -16.12 10.32 -10.87
CA PRO A 35 -15.02 10.59 -9.94
C PRO A 35 -14.05 9.41 -9.87
N VAL A 36 -12.79 9.73 -9.56
CA VAL A 36 -11.72 8.76 -9.37
C VAL A 36 -11.36 8.70 -7.89
N GLU A 37 -11.37 7.51 -7.33
CA GLU A 37 -10.84 7.21 -6.01
C GLU A 37 -9.38 6.75 -6.15
N THR A 38 -8.49 7.32 -5.35
CA THR A 38 -7.08 6.92 -5.32
C THR A 38 -6.88 5.91 -4.20
N LEU A 39 -6.51 4.69 -4.55
CA LEU A 39 -6.34 3.58 -3.64
C LEU A 39 -4.84 3.35 -3.42
N ILE A 40 -4.33 3.72 -2.24
CA ILE A 40 -2.91 3.62 -1.92
C ILE A 40 -2.69 2.47 -0.93
N THR A 41 -2.02 1.43 -1.38
CA THR A 41 -1.42 0.43 -0.49
C THR A 41 -0.02 0.90 -0.13
N ARG A 42 0.34 0.92 1.16
CA ARG A 42 1.68 1.29 1.63
C ARG A 42 2.37 0.15 2.36
N GLN A 43 3.67 0.06 2.16
CA GLN A 43 4.56 -0.88 2.83
C GLN A 43 5.70 -0.11 3.50
N LEU A 44 6.09 -0.53 4.70
CA LEU A 44 7.23 0.00 5.43
C LEU A 44 8.24 -1.11 5.69
N TYR A 45 9.52 -0.81 5.45
CA TYR A 45 10.61 -1.74 5.65
C TYR A 45 11.58 -1.22 6.70
N ASP A 46 12.10 -2.13 7.53
CA ASP A 46 13.19 -1.81 8.44
C ASP A 46 14.53 -1.61 7.70
N VAL A 47 15.58 -1.30 8.46
CA VAL A 47 16.94 -1.07 7.92
C VAL A 47 17.53 -2.28 7.22
N ALA A 48 17.12 -3.50 7.59
CA ALA A 48 17.56 -4.75 6.97
C ALA A 48 16.73 -5.12 5.72
N GLY A 49 15.73 -4.30 5.36
CA GLY A 49 14.87 -4.52 4.20
C GLY A 49 13.74 -5.52 4.47
N ARG A 50 13.37 -5.75 5.73
CA ARG A 50 12.24 -6.63 6.10
C ARG A 50 10.97 -5.81 6.23
N LEU A 51 9.85 -6.36 5.74
CA LEU A 51 8.55 -5.70 5.77
C LEU A 51 8.01 -5.67 7.20
N ILE A 52 7.83 -4.48 7.76
CA ILE A 52 7.40 -4.29 9.15
C ILE A 52 6.00 -3.70 9.29
N GLU A 53 5.48 -3.01 8.26
CA GLU A 53 4.09 -2.55 8.24
C GLU A 53 3.49 -2.70 6.84
N GLN A 54 2.22 -3.09 6.79
CA GLN A 54 1.38 -3.07 5.59
C GLN A 54 0.09 -2.31 5.88
N TRP A 55 -0.23 -1.39 4.98
CA TRP A 55 -1.40 -0.54 5.03
C TRP A 55 -2.20 -0.73 3.73
N ASP A 56 -3.46 -1.13 3.85
CA ASP A 56 -4.42 -1.17 2.77
C ASP A 56 -5.01 0.24 2.55
N PRO A 57 -5.67 0.50 1.40
CA PRO A 57 -6.23 1.82 1.11
C PRO A 57 -7.32 2.29 2.08
N ARG A 58 -7.98 1.37 2.80
CA ARG A 58 -9.07 1.69 3.73
C ARG A 58 -8.50 2.22 5.06
N LEU A 59 -7.32 1.76 5.46
CA LEU A 59 -6.68 2.14 6.71
C LEU A 59 -5.57 3.18 6.53
N PHE A 60 -4.89 3.19 5.38
CA PHE A 60 -3.84 4.16 5.09
C PHE A 60 -4.37 5.60 5.21
N GLU A 61 -3.67 6.47 5.95
CA GLU A 61 -4.05 7.85 6.34
C GLU A 61 -5.27 8.01 7.28
N HIS A 62 -6.08 6.97 7.47
CA HIS A 62 -7.33 7.05 8.23
C HIS A 62 -7.28 6.36 9.60
N ALA A 63 -6.44 5.32 9.74
CA ALA A 63 -6.37 4.49 10.92
C ALA A 63 -5.09 4.78 11.76
N PRO A 64 -5.14 4.57 13.08
CA PRO A 64 -3.98 4.78 13.95
C PRO A 64 -2.91 3.68 13.82
N LYS A 65 -3.22 2.54 13.17
CA LYS A 65 -2.31 1.39 13.03
C LYS A 65 -2.47 0.69 11.67
N PRO A 66 -1.41 0.02 11.18
CA PRO A 66 -1.46 -0.77 9.95
C PRO A 66 -2.41 -1.96 10.07
N ASN A 67 -2.81 -2.52 8.93
CA ASN A 67 -3.55 -3.78 8.89
C ASN A 67 -2.68 -4.96 9.36
N LEU A 68 -1.38 -4.90 9.08
CA LEU A 68 -0.40 -5.86 9.58
C LEU A 68 0.89 -5.16 10.01
N ALA A 69 1.35 -5.41 11.22
CA ALA A 69 2.67 -5.03 11.71
C ALA A 69 3.46 -6.26 12.19
N THR A 70 4.75 -6.33 11.83
CA THR A 70 5.65 -7.40 12.25
C THR A 70 6.91 -6.83 12.88
N VAL A 71 7.28 -7.35 14.05
CA VAL A 71 8.57 -7.09 14.68
C VAL A 71 9.45 -8.31 14.45
N HIS A 72 10.65 -8.10 13.92
CA HIS A 72 11.62 -9.17 13.68
C HIS A 72 12.74 -9.17 14.73
N GLY A 73 13.16 -10.36 15.14
CA GLY A 73 14.42 -10.54 15.86
C GLY A 73 15.64 -10.32 14.95
N LEU A 74 16.84 -10.36 15.53
CA LEU A 74 18.08 -10.16 14.77
C LEU A 74 18.29 -11.23 13.70
N SER A 75 17.81 -12.46 13.94
CA SER A 75 17.81 -13.55 12.96
C SER A 75 16.76 -13.40 11.84
N GLY A 76 15.93 -12.35 11.86
CA GLY A 76 14.87 -12.13 10.88
C GLY A 76 13.56 -12.85 11.18
N HIS A 77 13.54 -13.74 12.17
CA HIS A 77 12.30 -14.39 12.57
C HIS A 77 11.33 -13.40 13.23
N PRO A 78 10.02 -13.47 12.90
CA PRO A 78 9.02 -12.65 13.55
C PRO A 78 8.97 -13.00 15.04
N VAL A 79 9.04 -11.99 15.90
CA VAL A 79 8.88 -12.11 17.36
C VAL A 79 7.53 -11.57 17.83
N LYS A 80 6.90 -10.71 17.03
CA LYS A 80 5.53 -10.24 17.22
C LYS A 80 4.88 -10.00 15.87
N VAL A 81 3.62 -10.39 15.74
CA VAL A 81 2.73 -10.06 14.63
C VAL A 81 1.46 -9.43 15.22
N ASP A 82 1.05 -8.28 14.70
CA ASP A 82 -0.16 -7.55 15.09
C ASP A 82 -1.01 -7.33 13.84
N SER A 83 -2.17 -7.98 13.78
CA SER A 83 -3.11 -7.93 12.66
C SER A 83 -4.44 -7.31 13.11
N VAL A 84 -5.12 -6.62 12.19
CA VAL A 84 -6.47 -6.10 12.41
C VAL A 84 -7.54 -6.85 11.62
N ASP A 85 -7.11 -7.82 10.83
CA ASP A 85 -7.96 -8.78 10.11
C ASP A 85 -8.30 -10.00 10.98
#